data_AF-A0A846N3S9-F1
#
_entry.id   AF-A0A846N3S9-F1
#
_cell.length_a   1.000
_cell.length_b   1.000
_cell.length_c   1.000
_cell.angle_alpha   90.00
_cell.angle_beta   90.00
_cell.angle_gamma   90.00
#
_symmetry.space_group_name_H-M   'P 1'
#
loop_
_entity.id
_entity.type
_entity.pdbx_description
1 polymer ?
#
loop_
_entity_poly.entity_id
_entity_poly.type
_entity_poly.pdbx_seq_one_letter_code
_entity_poly.pdbx_strand_id
1 'polypeptide(L)'
;MPNTLLHKAQALHRAGNIAAALEAYRDAALSGDAACRAHCLRHIGDLALTLGLAAEAEAALSEAETLYRNTVPNSLALANTLRLRALLTGAPAQWRAAKAAYHSAAAQTGLDLRAAFDECDAHLAPDGQASKD
;
A
#
# COMPACT_ATOMS: atom_id res chain seq x y z
N MET A 1 23.47 -4.56 8.94
CA MET A 1 23.21 -4.37 7.49
C MET A 1 21.72 -4.15 7.29
N PRO A 2 21.29 -3.23 6.41
CA PRO A 2 19.87 -2.91 6.21
C PRO A 2 19.01 -4.11 5.83
N ASN A 3 19.57 -5.07 5.08
CA ASN A 3 18.86 -6.29 4.68
C ASN A 3 18.45 -7.18 5.87
N THR A 4 19.18 -7.12 6.99
CA THR A 4 18.84 -7.86 8.22
C THR A 4 17.62 -7.27 8.94
N LEU A 5 17.50 -5.93 8.94
CA LEU A 5 16.38 -5.24 9.58
C LEU A 5 15.07 -5.50 8.84
N LEU A 6 15.11 -5.45 7.49
CA LEU A 6 13.95 -5.77 6.67
C LEU A 6 13.48 -7.22 6.87
N HIS A 7 14.40 -8.20 6.89
CA HIS A 7 14.03 -9.59 7.15
C HIS A 7 13.41 -9.79 8.53
N LYS A 8 13.93 -9.10 9.57
CA LYS A 8 13.34 -9.11 10.91
C LYS A 8 11.91 -8.57 10.89
N ALA A 9 11.69 -7.42 10.25
CA ALA A 9 10.38 -6.81 10.15
C ALA A 9 9.36 -7.75 9.46
N GLN A 10 9.76 -8.36 8.34
CA GLN A 10 8.94 -9.33 7.62
C GLN A 10 8.65 -10.60 8.44
N ALA A 11 9.61 -11.07 9.25
CA ALA A 11 9.39 -12.21 10.13
C ALA A 11 8.37 -11.88 11.23
N LEU A 12 8.48 -10.71 11.86
CA LEU A 12 7.54 -10.25 12.89
C LEU A 12 6.13 -10.05 12.31
N HIS A 13 6.04 -9.48 11.10
CA HIS A 13 4.77 -9.30 10.41
C HIS A 13 4.09 -10.66 10.13
N ARG A 14 4.84 -11.63 9.58
CA ARG A 14 4.32 -12.99 9.34
C ARG A 14 3.92 -13.73 10.61
N ALA A 15 4.55 -13.42 11.74
CA ALA A 15 4.19 -13.95 13.05
C ALA A 15 2.97 -13.25 13.68
N GLY A 16 2.36 -12.26 13.00
CA GLY A 16 1.23 -11.49 13.52
C GLY A 16 1.59 -10.48 14.60
N ASN A 17 2.88 -10.25 14.87
CA ASN A 17 3.32 -9.28 15.86
C ASN A 17 3.36 -7.88 15.24
N ILE A 18 2.18 -7.29 15.03
CA ILE A 18 1.96 -6.04 14.29
C ILE A 18 2.79 -4.87 14.87
N ALA A 19 2.75 -4.67 16.19
CA ALA A 19 3.50 -3.58 16.83
C ALA A 19 5.01 -3.73 16.68
N ALA A 20 5.55 -4.93 16.92
CA ALA A 20 6.99 -5.16 16.76
C ALA A 20 7.42 -5.09 15.29
N ALA A 21 6.57 -5.53 14.36
CA ALA A 21 6.82 -5.42 12.93
C ALA A 21 6.90 -3.96 12.50
N LEU A 22 5.98 -3.11 12.99
CA LEU A 22 5.97 -1.68 12.71
C LEU A 22 7.29 -1.02 13.14
N GLU A 23 7.75 -1.25 14.37
CA GLU A 23 9.04 -0.73 14.83
C GLU A 23 10.20 -1.22 13.96
N ALA A 24 10.23 -2.52 13.64
CA ALA A 24 11.30 -3.08 12.81
C ALA A 24 11.30 -2.53 11.37
N TYR A 25 10.13 -2.21 10.80
CA TYR A 25 10.05 -1.54 9.50
C TYR A 25 10.53 -0.09 9.57
N ARG A 26 10.28 0.64 10.67
CA ARG A 26 10.82 1.99 10.88
C ARG A 26 12.35 1.97 10.91
N ASP A 27 12.94 1.06 11.68
CA ASP A 27 14.40 0.87 11.74
C ASP A 27 15.00 0.56 10.35
N ALA A 28 14.33 -0.32 9.60
CA ALA A 28 14.74 -0.70 8.25
C ALA A 28 14.63 0.48 7.26
N ALA A 29 13.60 1.32 7.38
CA ALA A 29 13.39 2.49 6.52
C ALA A 29 14.49 3.55 6.69
N LEU A 30 15.04 3.68 7.90
CA LEU A 30 16.13 4.63 8.21
C LEU A 30 17.50 4.16 7.70
N SER A 31 17.69 2.85 7.60
CA SER A 31 19.00 2.25 7.29
C SER A 31 19.14 1.79 5.83
N GLY A 32 18.02 1.66 5.11
CA GLY A 32 17.96 1.11 3.76
C GLY A 32 18.19 2.12 2.64
N ASP A 33 18.38 1.62 1.42
CA ASP A 33 18.35 2.45 0.21
C ASP A 33 16.92 2.91 -0.13
N ALA A 34 16.77 3.70 -1.20
CA ALA A 34 15.47 4.23 -1.61
C ALA A 34 14.42 3.13 -1.88
N ALA A 35 14.82 1.98 -2.43
CA ALA A 35 13.92 0.87 -2.71
C ALA A 35 13.46 0.16 -1.44
N CYS A 36 14.40 -0.12 -0.53
CA CYS A 36 14.13 -0.64 0.80
C CYS A 36 13.23 0.32 1.59
N ARG A 37 13.52 1.62 1.54
CA ARG A 37 12.74 2.67 2.21
C ARG A 37 11.31 2.73 1.69
N ALA A 38 11.10 2.75 0.38
CA ALA A 38 9.76 2.71 -0.21
C ALA A 38 8.98 1.45 0.21
N HIS A 39 9.65 0.29 0.21
CA HIS A 39 9.08 -0.97 0.67
C HIS A 39 8.66 -0.91 2.15
N CYS A 40 9.54 -0.42 3.00
CA CYS A 40 9.28 -0.30 4.43
C CYS A 40 8.14 0.70 4.69
N LEU A 41 8.14 1.86 4.05
CA LEU A 41 7.11 2.89 4.20
C LEU A 41 5.71 2.39 3.82
N ARG A 42 5.58 1.61 2.73
CA ARG A 42 4.30 0.99 2.36
C ARG A 42 3.79 0.05 3.46
N HIS A 43 4.67 -0.76 4.05
CA HIS A 43 4.31 -1.65 5.15
C HIS A 43 4.05 -0.92 6.47
N ILE A 44 4.79 0.16 6.77
CA ILE A 44 4.51 1.07 7.88
C ILE A 44 3.08 1.60 7.73
N GLY A 45 2.71 2.08 6.54
CA GLY A 45 1.37 2.58 6.25
C GLY A 45 0.26 1.54 6.49
N ASP A 46 0.45 0.32 5.98
CA ASP A 46 -0.49 -0.80 6.16
C ASP A 46 -0.69 -1.20 7.64
N LEU A 47 0.41 -1.34 8.37
CA LEU A 47 0.38 -1.68 9.80
C LEU A 47 -0.18 -0.51 10.64
N ALA A 48 0.16 0.73 10.28
CA ALA A 48 -0.38 1.92 10.93
C ALA A 48 -1.91 2.02 10.74
N LEU A 49 -2.44 1.72 9.55
CA LEU A 49 -3.89 1.61 9.33
C LEU A 49 -4.52 0.54 10.22
N THR A 50 -3.90 -0.63 10.31
CA THR A 50 -4.35 -1.74 11.17
C THR A 50 -4.42 -1.32 12.64
N LEU A 51 -3.51 -0.45 13.09
CA LEU A 51 -3.45 0.07 14.46
C LEU A 51 -4.24 1.38 14.67
N GLY A 52 -4.93 1.91 13.65
CA GLY A 52 -5.68 3.17 13.74
C GLY A 52 -4.80 4.44 13.78
N LEU A 53 -3.53 4.34 13.40
CA LEU A 53 -2.56 5.44 13.38
C LEU A 53 -2.63 6.21 12.05
N ALA A 54 -3.77 6.85 11.78
CA ALA A 54 -4.09 7.47 10.49
C ALA A 54 -3.05 8.51 10.01
N ALA A 55 -2.54 9.35 10.92
CA ALA A 55 -1.56 10.39 10.56
C ALA A 55 -0.21 9.79 10.12
N GLU A 56 0.24 8.73 10.79
CA GLU A 56 1.45 8.02 10.40
C GLU A 56 1.25 7.27 9.09
N ALA A 57 0.08 6.65 8.91
CA ALA A 57 -0.27 5.98 7.66
C ALA A 57 -0.23 6.94 6.46
N GLU A 58 -0.83 8.13 6.56
CA GLU A 58 -0.80 9.11 5.48
C GLU A 58 0.62 9.54 5.15
N ALA A 59 1.43 9.87 6.17
CA ALA A 59 2.81 10.29 5.98
C ALA A 59 3.65 9.21 5.27
N ALA A 60 3.56 7.97 5.77
CA ALA A 60 4.32 6.86 5.21
C ALA A 60 3.88 6.51 3.78
N LEU A 61 2.57 6.46 3.52
CA LEU A 61 2.04 6.11 2.20
C LEU A 61 2.30 7.20 1.16
N SER A 62 2.21 8.48 1.55
CA SER A 62 2.52 9.60 0.66
C SER A 62 3.99 9.58 0.22
N GLU A 63 4.90 9.28 1.15
CA GLU A 63 6.32 9.15 0.82
C GLU A 63 6.61 7.90 -0.03
N ALA A 64 6.01 6.75 0.32
CA ALA A 64 6.14 5.52 -0.48
C ALA A 64 5.66 5.73 -1.92
N GLU A 65 4.52 6.41 -2.12
CA GLU A 65 4.00 6.73 -3.44
C GLU A 65 5.01 7.56 -4.24
N THR A 66 5.57 8.62 -3.63
CA THR A 66 6.54 9.50 -4.28
C THR A 66 7.75 8.69 -4.76
N LEU A 67 8.29 7.82 -3.90
CA LEU A 67 9.43 6.98 -4.24
C LEU A 67 9.09 5.97 -5.35
N TYR A 68 7.93 5.31 -5.28
CA TYR A 68 7.54 4.31 -6.29
C TYR A 68 7.21 4.93 -7.64
N ARG A 69 6.59 6.11 -7.69
CA ARG A 69 6.37 6.83 -8.95
C ARG A 69 7.68 7.16 -9.66
N ASN A 70 8.72 7.49 -8.88
CA ASN A 70 10.03 7.86 -9.43
C ASN A 70 10.88 6.66 -9.87
N THR A 71 10.65 5.48 -9.28
CA THR A 71 11.53 4.32 -9.47
C THR A 71 10.89 3.18 -10.25
N VAL A 72 9.62 2.86 -9.97
CA VAL A 72 8.88 1.72 -10.55
C VAL A 72 7.38 2.07 -10.75
N PRO A 73 7.06 3.02 -11.63
CA PRO A 73 5.71 3.61 -11.76
C PRO A 73 4.61 2.64 -12.22
N ASN A 74 4.96 1.49 -12.80
CA ASN A 74 4.00 0.49 -13.28
C ASN A 74 4.00 -0.79 -12.40
N SER A 75 4.35 -0.67 -11.13
CA SER A 75 4.48 -1.81 -10.21
C SER A 75 3.25 -2.08 -9.36
N LEU A 76 3.07 -3.34 -8.95
CA LEU A 76 2.12 -3.70 -7.89
C LEU A 76 2.40 -2.98 -6.57
N ALA A 77 3.67 -2.62 -6.32
CA ALA A 77 4.03 -1.88 -5.12
C ALA A 77 3.41 -0.48 -5.10
N LEU A 78 3.44 0.25 -6.23
CA LEU A 78 2.72 1.51 -6.37
C LEU A 78 1.21 1.30 -6.25
N ALA A 79 0.65 0.31 -6.97
CA ALA A 79 -0.79 0.06 -6.95
C ALA A 79 -1.31 -0.25 -5.54
N ASN A 80 -0.62 -1.11 -4.79
CA ASN A 80 -0.95 -1.42 -3.40
C ASN A 80 -0.81 -0.18 -2.49
N THR A 81 0.17 0.68 -2.74
CA THR A 81 0.32 1.94 -1.98
C THR A 81 -0.89 2.85 -2.20
N LEU A 82 -1.30 3.03 -3.47
CA LEU A 82 -2.47 3.83 -3.81
C LEU A 82 -3.77 3.25 -3.24
N ARG A 83 -3.91 1.92 -3.24
CA ARG A 83 -5.04 1.23 -2.60
C ARG A 83 -5.12 1.53 -1.10
N LEU A 84 -3.99 1.46 -0.38
CA LEU A 84 -3.94 1.77 1.05
C LEU A 84 -4.29 3.24 1.34
N ARG A 85 -3.85 4.18 0.48
CA ARG A 85 -4.27 5.58 0.59
C ARG A 85 -5.78 5.73 0.36
N ALA A 86 -6.32 5.03 -0.64
CA ALA A 86 -7.74 5.04 -0.94
C ALA A 86 -8.58 4.50 0.24
N LEU A 87 -8.11 3.45 0.92
CA LEU A 87 -8.70 2.96 2.17
C LEU A 87 -8.64 4.00 3.29
N LEU A 88 -7.52 4.70 3.45
CA LEU A 88 -7.33 5.70 4.48
C LEU A 88 -8.25 6.92 4.31
N THR A 89 -8.44 7.37 3.07
CA THR A 89 -9.18 8.61 2.78
C THR A 89 -10.62 8.39 2.35
N GLY A 90 -10.96 7.20 1.88
CA GLY A 90 -12.25 6.91 1.25
C GLY A 90 -12.48 7.66 -0.08
N ALA A 91 -11.48 8.38 -0.60
CA ALA A 91 -11.68 9.28 -1.72
C ALA A 91 -11.82 8.51 -3.05
N PRO A 92 -12.92 8.68 -3.82
CA PRO A 92 -13.10 8.01 -5.11
C PRO A 92 -11.97 8.30 -6.12
N ALA A 93 -11.34 9.48 -6.04
CA ALA A 93 -10.20 9.79 -6.89
C ALA A 93 -8.99 8.85 -6.63
N GLN A 94 -8.78 8.45 -5.38
CA GLN A 94 -7.68 7.56 -5.01
C GLN A 94 -7.97 6.11 -5.41
N TRP A 95 -9.22 5.67 -5.31
CA TRP A 95 -9.65 4.37 -5.84
C TRP A 95 -9.46 4.29 -7.37
N ARG A 96 -9.78 5.36 -8.12
CA ARG A 96 -9.49 5.41 -9.56
C ARG A 96 -7.99 5.34 -9.85
N ALA A 97 -7.17 6.03 -9.06
CA ALA A 97 -5.71 6.00 -9.20
C ALA A 97 -5.14 4.59 -8.93
N ALA A 98 -5.62 3.92 -7.87
CA ALA A 98 -5.24 2.54 -7.56
C ALA A 98 -5.62 1.58 -8.70
N LYS A 99 -6.85 1.67 -9.21
CA LYS A 99 -7.31 0.85 -10.34
C LYS A 99 -6.45 1.05 -11.59
N ALA A 100 -6.15 2.30 -11.95
CA ALA A 100 -5.27 2.60 -13.09
C ALA A 100 -3.87 2.00 -12.91
N ALA A 101 -3.30 2.09 -11.70
CA ALA A 101 -1.99 1.49 -11.41
C ALA A 101 -2.02 -0.05 -11.48
N TYR A 102 -3.10 -0.70 -11.03
CA TYR A 102 -3.27 -2.14 -11.22
C TYR A 102 -3.37 -2.52 -12.70
N HIS A 103 -4.05 -1.73 -13.53
CA HIS A 103 -4.08 -1.97 -14.98
C HIS A 103 -2.68 -1.90 -15.59
N SER A 104 -1.91 -0.86 -15.25
CA SER A 104 -0.52 -0.72 -15.72
C SER A 104 0.37 -1.90 -15.28
N ALA A 105 0.23 -2.33 -14.02
CA ALA A 105 0.98 -3.46 -13.48
C ALA A 105 0.59 -4.80 -14.14
N ALA A 106 -0.70 -5.04 -14.36
CA ALA A 106 -1.19 -6.22 -15.08
C ALA A 106 -0.67 -6.25 -16.52
N ALA A 107 -0.72 -5.12 -17.23
CA ALA A 107 -0.21 -5.02 -18.59
C ALA A 107 1.29 -5.33 -18.69
N GLN A 108 2.08 -4.96 -17.69
CA GLN A 108 3.52 -5.22 -17.67
C GLN A 108 3.88 -6.66 -17.27
N THR A 109 3.09 -7.29 -16.39
CA THR A 109 3.43 -8.58 -15.78
C THR A 109 2.63 -9.76 -16.34
N GLY A 110 1.49 -9.51 -16.98
CA GLY A 110 0.53 -10.53 -17.40
C GLY A 110 -0.27 -11.15 -16.23
N LEU A 111 -0.18 -10.59 -15.02
CA LEU A 111 -0.90 -11.10 -13.86
C LEU A 111 -2.41 -10.85 -13.99
N ASP A 112 -3.20 -11.85 -13.63
CA ASP A 112 -4.63 -11.67 -13.40
C ASP A 112 -4.87 -10.98 -12.06
N LEU A 113 -5.34 -9.74 -12.12
CA LEU A 113 -5.64 -8.89 -10.97
C LEU A 113 -7.15 -8.64 -10.81
N ARG A 114 -7.99 -9.58 -11.27
CA ARG A 114 -9.44 -9.45 -11.23
C ARG A 114 -9.98 -9.00 -9.87
N ALA A 115 -9.51 -9.63 -8.79
CA ALA A 115 -9.93 -9.28 -7.43
C ALA A 115 -9.61 -7.83 -7.04
N ALA A 116 -8.44 -7.31 -7.45
CA ALA A 116 -8.06 -5.92 -7.19
C ALA A 116 -8.92 -4.93 -8.00
N PHE A 117 -9.29 -5.30 -9.22
CA PHE A 117 -10.22 -4.50 -10.03
C PHE A 117 -11.62 -4.48 -9.42
N ASP A 118 -12.14 -5.64 -9.00
CA ASP A 118 -13.46 -5.77 -8.38
C ASP A 118 -13.52 -5.00 -7.04
N GLU A 119 -12.46 -5.03 -6.23
CA GLU A 119 -12.35 -4.21 -5.02
C GLU A 119 -12.43 -2.72 -5.34
N CYS A 120 -11.64 -2.24 -6.31
CA CYS A 120 -11.69 -0.84 -6.71
C CYS A 120 -13.07 -0.45 -7.23
N ASP A 121 -13.73 -1.33 -8.00
CA ASP A 121 -15.05 -1.08 -8.54
C ASP A 121 -16.13 -1.03 -7.46
N ALA A 122 -16.05 -1.90 -6.44
CA ALA A 122 -16.95 -1.85 -5.30
C ALA A 122 -16.90 -0.50 -4.57
N HIS A 123 -15.71 0.10 -4.44
CA HIS A 123 -15.53 1.42 -3.83
C HIS A 123 -15.84 2.61 -4.76
N LEU A 124 -15.97 2.37 -6.06
CA LEU A 124 -16.35 3.38 -7.05
C LEU A 124 -17.83 3.33 -7.43
N ALA A 125 -18.53 2.26 -7.04
CA ALA A 125 -19.96 2.15 -7.20
C ALA A 125 -20.64 3.32 -6.45
N PRO A 126 -21.64 3.98 -7.07
CA PRO A 126 -22.43 4.97 -6.35
C PRO A 126 -23.10 4.29 -5.15
N ASP A 127 -22.95 4.87 -3.96
CA ASP A 127 -23.60 4.39 -2.74
C ASP A 127 -25.10 4.22 -2.98
N GLY A 128 -25.58 2.97 -3.00
CA GLY A 128 -26.99 2.63 -2.97
C GLY A 128 -27.81 2.99 -4.20
N GLN A 129 -27.80 2.13 -5.22
CA GLN A 129 -29.06 1.78 -5.87
C GLN A 129 -29.79 0.80 -4.92
N ALA A 130 -30.32 1.32 -3.82
CA ALA A 130 -31.39 0.61 -3.12
C ALA A 130 -32.54 0.48 -4.12
N SER A 131 -32.99 -0.75 -4.37
CA SER A 131 -34.19 -1.07 -5.13
C SER A 131 -35.29 -0.07 -4.79
N LYS A 132 -35.72 0.70 -5.80
CA LYS A 132 -37.07 1.23 -5.85
C LYS A 132 -37.88 0.20 -6.62
N ASP A 133 -38.31 -0.84 -5.91
CA ASP A 133 -39.42 -1.70 -6.32
C ASP A 133 -40.48 -1.65 -5.22
#